data_AF-A0A444XJV7-F1
#
_entry.id   AF-A0A444XJV7-F1
#
_cell.length_a   1.000
_cell.length_b   1.000
_cell.length_c   1.000
_cell.angle_alpha   90.00
_cell.angle_beta   90.00
_cell.angle_gamma   90.00
#
_symmetry.space_group_name_H-M   'P 1'
#
loop_
_entity.id
_entity.type
_entity.pdbx_description
1 polymer ?
#
loop_
_entity_poly.entity_id
_entity_poly.type
_entity_poly.pdbx_seq_one_letter_code
_entity_poly.pdbx_strand_id
1 'polypeptide(L)'
;MRSLSDASGACGGSRASDSMTDTFRTCRWPDVAYQLGLPVDGRYVSGCLLEFQIYIQGGRSAWVWFQELLGVTPPPSQVQKYAVNCSLFQETFGECPDGADDETVRRYVRAYIMMLLGTQLFADKSGNRVHIRWLPYVARLEEMGTYSWGSAALAWLYRCMCRVANRHVVKLAGPLQLLQSWIFWRFPLFRPAGYETFSWPLASRWSGYNPSGSEKGPRVQMWRLRIDRLQDREFIWMPYSSPDVLQVVHPEALEHRHMALWRSVTSLIYFAVIEWHQIDRVLPQFGGVQPVRVPP
;
A
#
# COMPACT_ATOMS: atom_id res chain seq x y z
N MET A 1 -2.20 -13.73 -2.05
CA MET A 1 -3.19 -12.69 -1.68
C MET A 1 -4.52 -12.74 -2.47
N ARG A 2 -4.54 -13.06 -3.78
CA ARG A 2 -5.83 -13.25 -4.51
C ARG A 2 -6.76 -14.29 -3.83
N SER A 3 -6.20 -15.33 -3.22
CA SER A 3 -6.96 -16.30 -2.41
C SER A 3 -7.57 -15.74 -1.12
N LEU A 4 -6.95 -14.73 -0.50
CA LEU A 4 -7.49 -14.06 0.70
C LEU A 4 -8.56 -13.03 0.32
N SER A 5 -8.44 -12.39 -0.86
CA SER A 5 -9.53 -11.56 -1.41
C SER A 5 -10.75 -12.39 -1.79
N ASP A 6 -10.55 -13.60 -2.32
CA ASP A 6 -11.62 -14.55 -2.65
C ASP A 6 -12.25 -15.17 -1.38
N ALA A 7 -11.51 -15.19 -0.26
CA ALA A 7 -12.05 -15.60 1.04
C ALA A 7 -13.00 -14.55 1.63
N SER A 8 -12.73 -13.25 1.42
CA SER A 8 -13.58 -12.15 1.87
C SER A 8 -14.87 -11.99 1.05
N GLY A 9 -14.84 -12.33 -0.25
CA GLY A 9 -15.98 -12.16 -1.16
C GLY A 9 -17.10 -13.20 -1.00
N ALA A 10 -16.96 -14.17 -0.09
CA ALA A 10 -17.93 -15.24 0.14
C ALA A 10 -18.33 -15.38 1.62
N CYS A 11 -18.13 -14.35 2.43
CA CYS A 11 -18.72 -14.27 3.75
C CYS A 11 -20.24 -14.07 3.60
N GLY A 12 -20.98 -15.17 3.64
CA GLY A 12 -22.35 -15.12 4.14
C GLY A 12 -22.32 -14.47 5.53
N GLY A 13 -23.14 -13.44 5.72
CA GLY A 13 -23.13 -12.57 6.90
C GLY A 13 -23.00 -13.38 8.20
N SER A 14 -21.83 -13.30 8.82
CA SER A 14 -21.46 -13.99 10.05
C SER A 14 -20.57 -13.05 10.84
N ARG A 15 -20.74 -13.01 12.17
CA ARG A 15 -19.93 -12.20 13.11
C ARG A 15 -18.41 -12.35 12.92
N ALA A 16 -17.95 -13.43 12.29
CA ALA A 16 -16.53 -13.65 11.96
C ALA A 16 -15.99 -12.69 10.89
N SER A 17 -16.79 -12.29 9.89
CA SER A 17 -16.34 -11.34 8.85
C SER A 17 -16.15 -9.93 9.38
N ASP A 18 -16.98 -9.53 10.35
CA ASP A 18 -16.87 -8.25 11.04
C ASP A 18 -15.65 -8.21 11.98
N SER A 19 -15.41 -9.30 12.72
CA SER A 19 -14.23 -9.48 13.58
C SER A 19 -12.90 -9.43 12.81
N MET A 20 -12.87 -10.05 11.63
CA MET A 20 -11.67 -10.13 10.81
C MET A 20 -11.37 -8.80 10.09
N THR A 21 -12.40 -8.07 9.66
CA THR A 21 -12.24 -6.70 9.11
C THR A 21 -11.75 -5.73 10.20
N ASP A 22 -12.24 -5.86 11.43
CA ASP A 22 -11.73 -5.10 12.58
C ASP A 22 -10.29 -5.48 12.93
N THR A 23 -9.92 -6.76 12.83
CA THR A 23 -8.54 -7.24 13.02
C THR A 23 -7.58 -6.69 11.95
N PHE A 24 -8.00 -6.59 10.69
CA PHE A 24 -7.14 -6.02 9.63
C PHE A 24 -6.98 -4.50 9.71
N ARG A 25 -7.91 -3.78 10.37
CA ARG A 25 -7.75 -2.35 10.71
C ARG A 25 -6.74 -2.11 11.84
N THR A 26 -6.05 -3.14 12.31
CA THR A 26 -4.92 -3.00 13.24
C THR A 26 -3.59 -2.77 12.54
N CYS A 27 -3.52 -2.80 11.20
CA CYS A 27 -2.36 -2.29 10.44
C CYS A 27 -2.25 -0.77 10.63
N ARG A 28 -1.12 -0.27 11.11
CA ARG A 28 -0.86 1.12 11.52
C ARG A 28 0.40 1.69 10.87
N TRP A 29 0.74 2.93 11.20
CA TRP A 29 1.95 3.59 10.73
C TRP A 29 3.28 2.85 10.94
N PRO A 30 3.56 2.19 12.09
CA PRO A 30 4.77 1.39 12.22
C PRO A 30 4.83 0.27 11.17
N ASP A 31 3.68 -0.34 10.86
CA ASP A 31 3.62 -1.36 9.82
C ASP A 31 3.96 -0.77 8.45
N VAL A 32 3.50 0.44 8.12
CA VAL A 32 3.84 1.04 6.82
C VAL A 32 5.31 1.50 6.75
N ALA A 33 5.78 2.17 7.79
CA ALA A 33 7.16 2.67 7.88
C ALA A 33 8.18 1.53 7.81
N TYR A 34 7.96 0.44 8.55
CA TYR A 34 8.89 -0.68 8.57
C TYR A 34 8.71 -1.62 7.37
N GLN A 35 7.47 -1.91 6.95
CA GLN A 35 7.22 -2.86 5.86
C GLN A 35 7.57 -2.28 4.49
N LEU A 36 7.20 -1.03 4.23
CA LEU A 36 7.38 -0.40 2.93
C LEU A 36 8.51 0.63 2.90
N GLY A 37 9.04 1.06 4.05
CA GLY A 37 10.06 2.10 4.09
C GLY A 37 9.53 3.48 3.71
N LEU A 38 8.21 3.68 3.75
CA LEU A 38 7.58 4.93 3.31
C LEU A 38 7.41 5.92 4.48
N PRO A 39 7.66 7.22 4.27
CA PRO A 39 7.45 8.26 5.28
C PRO A 39 5.97 8.35 5.68
N VAL A 40 5.72 8.46 6.99
CA VAL A 40 4.37 8.56 7.58
C VAL A 40 4.05 9.97 8.07
N ASP A 41 5.04 10.85 8.01
CA ASP A 41 5.00 12.27 8.33
C ASP A 41 5.21 13.12 7.06
N GLY A 42 5.04 14.43 7.21
CA GLY A 42 5.16 15.37 6.10
C GLY A 42 3.83 15.74 5.43
N ARG A 43 3.90 16.22 4.20
CA ARG A 43 2.76 16.77 3.45
C ARG A 43 1.78 15.67 3.08
N TYR A 44 0.47 15.94 3.18
CA TYR A 44 -0.54 14.99 2.72
C TYR A 44 -0.45 14.78 1.20
N VAL A 45 -0.73 13.56 0.74
CA VAL A 45 -0.84 13.25 -0.69
C VAL A 45 -2.25 13.62 -1.14
N SER A 46 -2.41 14.79 -1.75
CA SER A 46 -3.68 15.28 -2.29
C SER A 46 -3.48 16.17 -3.50
N GLY A 47 -4.55 16.39 -4.24
CA GLY A 47 -4.57 17.22 -5.43
C GLY A 47 -5.94 17.20 -6.09
N CYS A 48 -6.13 18.04 -7.11
CA CYS A 48 -7.39 18.03 -7.85
C CYS A 48 -7.41 16.85 -8.83
N LEU A 49 -8.48 16.04 -8.77
CA LEU A 49 -8.66 14.85 -9.62
C LEU A 49 -9.38 15.14 -10.95
N LEU A 50 -9.90 16.37 -11.12
CA LEU A 50 -10.79 16.74 -12.23
C LEU A 50 -10.30 17.97 -13.00
N GLU A 51 -9.50 18.85 -12.37
CA GLU A 51 -9.05 20.12 -12.95
C GLU A 51 -7.51 20.22 -12.99
N PHE A 52 -6.84 19.14 -13.41
CA PHE A 52 -5.37 19.09 -13.48
C PHE A 52 -4.76 20.28 -14.24
N GLN A 53 -5.46 20.81 -15.24
CA GLN A 53 -5.02 21.94 -16.07
C GLN A 53 -4.79 23.24 -15.27
N ILE A 54 -5.50 23.44 -14.17
CA ILE A 54 -5.40 24.67 -13.35
C ILE A 54 -4.12 24.67 -12.49
N TYR A 55 -3.61 23.49 -12.15
CA TYR A 55 -2.43 23.33 -11.29
C TYR A 55 -1.11 23.17 -12.08
N ILE A 56 -1.19 23.13 -13.41
CA ILE A 56 -0.01 23.10 -14.27
C ILE A 56 0.49 24.52 -14.44
N GLN A 57 1.74 24.79 -14.02
CA GLN A 57 2.37 26.09 -14.23
C GLN A 57 2.28 26.47 -15.73
N GLY A 58 1.68 27.62 -15.99
CA GLY A 58 1.46 28.15 -17.33
C GLY A 58 0.17 27.72 -18.04
N GLY A 59 -0.79 27.08 -17.36
CA GLY A 59 -2.11 26.75 -17.94
C GLY A 59 -2.08 25.69 -19.05
N ARG A 60 -1.00 24.88 -19.09
CA ARG A 60 -0.81 23.84 -20.11
C ARG A 60 -1.77 22.67 -19.88
N SER A 61 -2.05 21.92 -20.95
CA SER A 61 -2.85 20.68 -20.81
C SER A 61 -2.04 19.59 -20.11
N ALA A 62 -2.72 18.69 -19.40
CA ALA A 62 -2.07 17.59 -18.68
C ALA A 62 -1.26 16.65 -19.60
N TRP A 63 -1.65 16.55 -20.88
CA TRP A 63 -0.95 15.72 -21.87
C TRP A 63 0.29 16.39 -22.44
N VAL A 64 0.32 17.72 -22.56
CA VAL A 64 1.54 18.45 -22.88
C VAL A 64 2.57 18.26 -21.78
N TRP A 65 2.15 18.37 -20.51
CA TRP A 65 3.06 18.14 -19.39
C TRP A 65 3.55 16.70 -19.27
N PHE A 66 2.69 15.72 -19.60
CA PHE A 66 3.09 14.31 -19.72
C PHE A 66 4.22 14.16 -20.76
N GLN A 67 4.07 14.75 -21.94
CA GLN A 67 5.09 14.71 -22.99
C GLN A 67 6.39 15.41 -22.56
N GLU A 68 6.32 16.55 -21.89
CA GLU A 68 7.52 17.25 -21.39
C GLU A 68 8.28 16.42 -20.35
N LEU A 69 7.58 15.82 -19.40
CA LEU A 69 8.20 15.09 -18.29
C LEU A 69 8.73 13.71 -18.67
N LEU A 70 8.07 13.03 -19.62
CA LEU A 70 8.37 11.65 -20.00
C LEU A 70 8.97 11.52 -21.41
N GLY A 71 8.92 12.58 -22.22
CA GLY A 71 9.47 12.61 -23.58
C GLY A 71 8.61 11.90 -24.64
N VAL A 72 7.42 11.39 -24.27
CA VAL A 72 6.57 10.59 -25.17
C VAL A 72 5.11 11.02 -25.07
N THR A 73 4.40 10.93 -26.19
CA THR A 73 2.96 11.19 -26.26
C THR A 73 2.23 9.86 -26.43
N PRO A 74 1.37 9.46 -25.48
CA PRO A 74 0.68 8.19 -25.56
C PRO A 74 -0.33 8.21 -26.72
N PRO A 75 -0.41 7.17 -27.55
CA PRO A 75 -1.39 7.12 -28.62
C PRO A 75 -2.81 7.04 -28.04
N PRO A 76 -3.83 7.58 -28.74
CA PRO A 76 -5.21 7.61 -28.22
C PRO A 76 -5.77 6.24 -27.80
N SER A 77 -5.32 5.16 -28.44
CA SER A 77 -5.71 3.78 -28.10
C SER A 77 -5.21 3.32 -26.74
N GLN A 78 -4.11 3.88 -26.24
CA GLN A 78 -3.52 3.56 -24.93
C GLN A 78 -4.03 4.48 -23.81
N VAL A 79 -4.88 5.45 -24.15
CA VAL A 79 -5.41 6.45 -23.22
C VAL A 79 -6.90 6.20 -22.97
N GLN A 80 -7.29 6.19 -21.70
CA GLN A 80 -8.69 6.25 -21.30
C GLN A 80 -8.89 7.38 -20.28
N LYS A 81 -9.59 8.44 -20.68
CA LYS A 81 -9.80 9.67 -19.90
C LYS A 81 -8.48 10.30 -19.47
N TYR A 82 -8.02 9.98 -18.26
CA TYR A 82 -6.79 10.51 -17.63
C TYR A 82 -5.85 9.38 -17.18
N ALA A 83 -5.99 8.20 -17.76
CA ALA A 83 -5.18 7.04 -17.43
C ALA A 83 -4.57 6.42 -18.69
N VAL A 84 -3.33 5.96 -18.57
CA VAL A 84 -2.51 5.40 -19.63
C VAL A 84 -2.26 3.92 -19.34
N ASN A 85 -2.30 3.07 -20.37
CA ASN A 85 -2.06 1.64 -20.22
C ASN A 85 -0.66 1.32 -19.66
N CYS A 86 -0.59 0.38 -18.72
CA CYS A 86 0.67 -0.10 -18.17
C CYS A 86 1.60 -0.70 -19.24
N SER A 87 1.06 -1.34 -20.29
CA SER A 87 1.88 -1.92 -21.36
C SER A 87 2.72 -0.86 -22.06
N LEU A 88 2.16 0.34 -22.28
CA LEU A 88 2.91 1.46 -22.88
C LEU A 88 4.11 1.85 -22.00
N PHE A 89 3.92 1.91 -20.68
CA PHE A 89 5.03 2.22 -19.77
C PHE A 89 6.11 1.14 -19.81
N GLN A 90 5.72 -0.13 -19.85
CA GLN A 90 6.66 -1.27 -19.88
C GLN A 90 7.43 -1.32 -21.20
N GLU A 91 6.76 -1.12 -22.33
CA GLU A 91 7.37 -1.11 -23.66
C GLU A 91 8.31 0.09 -23.85
N THR A 92 7.97 1.25 -23.28
CA THR A 92 8.73 2.50 -23.48
C THR A 92 9.82 2.72 -22.44
N PHE A 93 9.57 2.31 -21.19
CA PHE A 93 10.44 2.62 -20.03
C PHE A 93 10.91 1.34 -19.29
N GLY A 94 10.83 0.18 -19.94
CA GLY A 94 11.20 -1.11 -19.34
C GLY A 94 12.69 -1.23 -19.03
N GLU A 95 13.54 -0.75 -19.94
CA GLU A 95 15.01 -0.80 -19.80
C GLU A 95 15.60 0.55 -20.20
N CYS A 96 16.31 1.19 -19.27
CA CYS A 96 17.00 2.44 -19.53
C CYS A 96 18.27 2.17 -20.36
N PRO A 97 18.55 2.91 -21.45
CA PRO A 97 19.75 2.71 -22.26
C PRO A 97 21.05 2.87 -21.46
N ASP A 98 22.05 2.05 -21.75
CA ASP A 98 23.39 2.19 -21.17
C ASP A 98 24.01 3.53 -21.56
N GLY A 99 24.58 4.24 -20.58
CA GLY A 99 25.19 5.56 -20.80
C GLY A 99 24.18 6.68 -21.06
N ALA A 100 22.90 6.50 -20.72
CA ALA A 100 21.89 7.55 -20.79
C ALA A 100 22.29 8.80 -19.99
N ASP A 101 21.96 9.97 -20.54
CA ASP A 101 22.13 11.24 -19.83
C ASP A 101 21.17 11.36 -18.63
N ASP A 102 21.48 12.28 -17.71
CA ASP A 102 20.69 12.49 -16.50
C ASP A 102 19.21 12.77 -16.78
N GLU A 103 18.88 13.44 -17.88
CA GLU A 103 17.50 13.76 -18.21
C GLU A 103 16.72 12.53 -18.68
N THR A 104 17.37 11.67 -19.46
CA THR A 104 16.82 10.38 -19.86
C THR A 104 16.63 9.49 -18.64
N VAL A 105 17.62 9.40 -17.74
CA VAL A 105 17.47 8.67 -16.49
C VAL A 105 16.30 9.21 -15.66
N ARG A 106 16.17 10.53 -15.53
CA ARG A 106 15.03 11.16 -14.84
C ARG A 106 13.69 10.77 -15.46
N ARG A 107 13.55 10.75 -16.79
CA ARG A 107 12.30 10.31 -17.47
C ARG A 107 11.94 8.87 -17.10
N TYR A 108 12.90 7.96 -17.09
CA TYR A 108 12.69 6.56 -16.72
C TYR A 108 12.32 6.42 -15.24
N VAL A 109 12.99 7.15 -14.34
CA VAL A 109 12.65 7.18 -12.91
C VAL A 109 11.22 7.68 -12.68
N ARG A 110 10.81 8.76 -13.36
CA ARG A 110 9.43 9.29 -13.28
C ARG A 110 8.42 8.23 -13.72
N ALA A 111 8.64 7.58 -14.86
CA ALA A 111 7.78 6.52 -15.38
C ALA A 111 7.67 5.33 -14.42
N TYR A 112 8.81 4.86 -13.89
CA TYR A 112 8.87 3.76 -12.93
C TYR A 112 8.10 4.08 -11.64
N ILE A 113 8.29 5.27 -11.07
CA ILE A 113 7.57 5.71 -9.87
C ILE A 113 6.07 5.80 -10.15
N MET A 114 5.65 6.37 -11.28
CA MET A 114 4.23 6.43 -11.66
C MET A 114 3.62 5.03 -11.75
N MET A 115 4.35 4.06 -12.32
CA MET A 115 3.93 2.66 -12.35
C MET A 115 3.81 2.08 -10.93
N LEU A 116 4.81 2.26 -10.07
CA LEU A 116 4.79 1.79 -8.69
C LEU A 116 3.56 2.33 -7.93
N LEU A 117 3.32 3.64 -8.02
CA LEU A 117 2.19 4.31 -7.38
C LEU A 117 0.86 3.78 -7.94
N GLY A 118 0.72 3.70 -9.27
CA GLY A 118 -0.53 3.33 -9.92
C GLY A 118 -0.89 1.84 -9.84
N THR A 119 0.11 0.95 -9.72
CA THR A 119 -0.09 -0.50 -9.85
C THR A 119 0.19 -1.31 -8.59
N GLN A 120 1.05 -0.81 -7.69
CA GLN A 120 1.43 -1.52 -6.48
C GLN A 120 0.84 -0.85 -5.23
N LEU A 121 1.08 0.46 -5.07
CA LEU A 121 0.73 1.15 -3.82
C LEU A 121 -0.74 1.60 -3.79
N PHE A 122 -1.22 2.19 -4.88
CA PHE A 122 -2.57 2.75 -5.01
C PHE A 122 -3.40 2.05 -6.08
N ALA A 123 -3.09 0.78 -6.34
CA ALA A 123 -3.77 -0.04 -7.33
C ALA A 123 -5.29 0.02 -7.14
N ASP A 124 -6.01 0.20 -8.25
CA ASP A 124 -7.47 0.07 -8.31
C ASP A 124 -7.88 -1.30 -8.89
N LYS A 125 -9.17 -1.47 -9.18
CA LYS A 125 -9.69 -2.73 -9.75
C LYS A 125 -9.38 -2.90 -11.24
N SER A 126 -8.96 -1.84 -11.94
CA SER A 126 -8.62 -1.93 -13.37
C SER A 126 -7.30 -2.66 -13.56
N GLY A 127 -6.33 -2.43 -12.68
CA GLY A 127 -5.05 -3.13 -12.59
C GLY A 127 -4.11 -2.98 -13.79
N ASN A 128 -4.53 -2.29 -14.85
CA ASN A 128 -3.80 -2.20 -16.12
C ASN A 128 -3.62 -0.77 -16.63
N ARG A 129 -3.97 0.24 -15.84
CA ARG A 129 -3.79 1.64 -16.21
C ARG A 129 -3.21 2.45 -15.06
N VAL A 130 -2.34 3.40 -15.41
CA VAL A 130 -1.74 4.38 -14.51
C VAL A 130 -2.37 5.75 -14.76
N HIS A 131 -2.94 6.34 -13.72
CA HIS A 131 -3.56 7.66 -13.81
C HIS A 131 -2.50 8.76 -13.84
N ILE A 132 -2.66 9.78 -14.67
CA ILE A 132 -1.72 10.92 -14.78
C ILE A 132 -1.72 11.86 -13.55
N ARG A 133 -2.46 11.49 -12.48
CA ARG A 133 -2.54 12.30 -11.25
C ARG A 133 -1.21 12.39 -10.50
N TRP A 134 -0.28 11.52 -10.86
CA TRP A 134 1.05 11.43 -10.28
C TRP A 134 2.02 12.44 -10.88
N LEU A 135 1.69 13.04 -12.05
CA LEU A 135 2.57 14.00 -12.73
C LEU A 135 3.07 15.14 -11.83
N PRO A 136 2.23 15.81 -11.00
CA PRO A 136 2.72 16.85 -10.09
C PRO A 136 3.79 16.39 -9.11
N TYR A 137 3.73 15.13 -8.68
CA TYR A 137 4.68 14.58 -7.73
C TYR A 137 5.99 14.19 -8.42
N VAL A 138 5.91 13.52 -9.56
CA VAL A 138 7.12 13.09 -10.30
C VAL A 138 7.78 14.22 -11.08
N ALA A 139 7.10 15.36 -11.25
CA ALA A 139 7.72 16.58 -11.77
C ALA A 139 8.85 17.10 -10.86
N ARG A 140 8.70 16.91 -9.54
CA ARG A 140 9.64 17.37 -8.51
C ARG A 140 10.10 16.18 -7.68
N LEU A 141 10.94 15.32 -8.28
CA LEU A 141 11.41 14.08 -7.66
C LEU A 141 12.09 14.35 -6.31
N GLU A 142 12.77 15.48 -6.18
CA GLU A 142 13.48 15.92 -4.98
C GLU A 142 12.52 16.18 -3.81
N GLU A 143 11.27 16.54 -4.10
CA GLU A 143 10.25 16.80 -3.08
C GLU A 143 9.43 15.57 -2.73
N MET A 144 9.52 14.47 -3.49
CA MET A 144 8.71 13.29 -3.24
C MET A 144 8.91 12.73 -1.83
N GLY A 145 10.11 12.79 -1.27
CA GLY A 145 10.40 12.35 0.10
C GLY A 145 9.69 13.16 1.19
N THR A 146 9.19 14.36 0.88
CA THR A 146 8.52 15.25 1.84
C THR A 146 7.04 14.94 2.05
N TYR A 147 6.47 14.02 1.26
CA TYR A 147 5.08 13.61 1.35
C TYR A 147 4.93 12.38 2.22
N SER A 148 3.84 12.35 2.98
CA SER A 148 3.46 11.24 3.86
C SER A 148 2.85 10.06 3.05
N TRP A 149 3.63 9.46 2.15
CA TRP A 149 3.21 8.33 1.31
C TRP A 149 2.68 7.14 2.11
N GLY A 150 3.26 6.89 3.28
CA GLY A 150 2.84 5.81 4.17
C GLY A 150 1.43 6.03 4.73
N SER A 151 1.10 7.24 5.18
CA SER A 151 -0.26 7.58 5.62
C SER A 151 -1.27 7.50 4.48
N ALA A 152 -0.87 7.93 3.28
CA ALA A 152 -1.73 7.83 2.10
C ALA A 152 -2.01 6.37 1.73
N ALA A 153 -0.98 5.52 1.73
CA ALA A 153 -1.11 4.08 1.50
C ALA A 153 -2.01 3.42 2.55
N LEU A 154 -1.88 3.83 3.82
CA LEU A 154 -2.73 3.33 4.90
C LEU A 154 -4.20 3.75 4.76
N ALA A 155 -4.46 5.03 4.44
CA ALA A 155 -5.80 5.53 4.14
C ALA A 155 -6.45 4.72 3.00
N TRP A 156 -5.69 4.47 1.93
CA TRP A 156 -6.16 3.69 0.80
C TRP A 156 -6.42 2.23 1.18
N LEU A 157 -5.54 1.61 1.97
CA LEU A 157 -5.74 0.25 2.49
C LEU A 157 -7.04 0.16 3.29
N TYR A 158 -7.26 1.08 4.23
CA TYR A 158 -8.48 1.11 5.03
C TYR A 158 -9.71 1.24 4.16
N ARG A 159 -9.72 2.18 3.21
CA ARG A 159 -10.83 2.33 2.25
C ARG A 159 -11.09 1.07 1.44
N CYS A 160 -10.04 0.39 0.99
CA CYS A 160 -10.16 -0.88 0.26
C CYS A 160 -10.76 -1.97 1.15
N MET A 161 -10.28 -2.14 2.38
CA MET A 161 -10.82 -3.11 3.34
C MET A 161 -12.30 -2.83 3.66
N CYS A 162 -12.68 -1.56 3.86
CA CYS A 162 -14.08 -1.17 4.02
C CYS A 162 -14.96 -1.59 2.83
N ARG A 163 -14.45 -1.47 1.61
CA ARG A 163 -15.19 -1.84 0.39
C ARG A 163 -15.38 -3.34 0.26
N VAL A 164 -14.39 -4.15 0.67
CA VAL A 164 -14.49 -5.62 0.55
C VAL A 164 -15.41 -6.22 1.62
N ALA A 165 -15.70 -5.50 2.71
CA ALA A 165 -16.78 -5.89 3.63
C ALA A 165 -18.17 -5.92 2.95
N ASN A 166 -18.34 -5.29 1.78
CA ASN A 166 -19.54 -5.42 0.98
C ASN A 166 -19.54 -6.76 0.21
N ARG A 167 -20.55 -7.61 0.47
CA ARG A 167 -20.75 -8.92 -0.16
C ARG A 167 -20.70 -8.95 -1.69
N HIS A 168 -20.93 -7.82 -2.36
CA HIS A 168 -20.90 -7.72 -3.82
C HIS A 168 -19.49 -7.45 -4.38
N VAL A 169 -18.48 -7.26 -3.52
CA VAL A 169 -17.10 -7.01 -3.93
C VAL A 169 -16.28 -8.30 -3.85
N VAL A 170 -15.90 -8.81 -5.02
CA VAL A 170 -15.16 -10.07 -5.16
C VAL A 170 -13.64 -9.90 -5.35
N LYS A 171 -13.15 -8.65 -5.44
CA LYS A 171 -11.72 -8.36 -5.63
C LYS A 171 -11.27 -7.25 -4.69
N LEU A 172 -10.20 -7.53 -3.93
CA LEU A 172 -9.47 -6.55 -3.13
C LEU A 172 -8.42 -5.86 -4.01
N ALA A 173 -8.31 -4.54 -3.84
CA ALA A 173 -7.28 -3.71 -4.47
C ALA A 173 -6.53 -2.91 -3.38
N GLY A 174 -5.59 -2.07 -3.77
CA GLY A 174 -4.74 -1.29 -2.85
C GLY A 174 -3.38 -1.94 -2.55
N PRO A 175 -2.69 -1.55 -1.47
CA PRO A 175 -1.33 -1.95 -1.19
C PRO A 175 -1.27 -3.38 -0.66
N LEU A 176 -1.49 -4.34 -1.56
CA LEU A 176 -1.58 -5.76 -1.25
C LEU A 176 -0.28 -6.30 -0.64
N GLN A 177 0.87 -5.80 -1.06
CA GLN A 177 2.16 -6.19 -0.48
C GLN A 177 2.26 -5.82 1.01
N LEU A 178 1.77 -4.63 1.39
CA LEU A 178 1.70 -4.20 2.79
C LEU A 178 0.79 -5.13 3.59
N LEU A 179 -0.43 -5.38 3.11
CA LEU A 179 -1.36 -6.28 3.79
C LEU A 179 -0.77 -7.70 3.92
N GLN A 180 -0.05 -8.17 2.90
CA GLN A 180 0.49 -9.52 2.88
C GLN A 180 1.62 -9.65 3.91
N SER A 181 2.57 -8.73 3.85
CA SER A 181 3.66 -8.70 4.81
C SER A 181 3.14 -8.54 6.24
N TRP A 182 2.17 -7.64 6.43
CA TRP A 182 1.51 -7.44 7.72
C TRP A 182 0.95 -8.75 8.29
N ILE A 183 0.22 -9.54 7.48
CA ILE A 183 -0.29 -10.87 7.91
C ILE A 183 0.85 -11.79 8.36
N PHE A 184 1.93 -11.90 7.56
CA PHE A 184 3.04 -12.83 7.87
C PHE A 184 3.85 -12.44 9.10
N TRP A 185 3.89 -11.15 9.42
CA TRP A 185 4.54 -10.64 10.63
C TRP A 185 3.67 -10.80 11.88
N ARG A 186 2.35 -10.66 11.76
CA ARG A 186 1.42 -10.76 12.89
C ARG A 186 0.99 -12.18 13.21
N PHE A 187 0.94 -13.06 12.22
CA PHE A 187 0.47 -14.43 12.33
C PHE A 187 1.52 -15.41 11.80
N PRO A 188 2.39 -15.96 12.67
CA PRO A 188 3.40 -16.93 12.26
C PRO A 188 2.83 -18.16 11.53
N LEU A 189 1.60 -18.58 11.86
CA LEU A 189 0.88 -19.69 11.21
C LEU A 189 0.72 -19.51 9.69
N PHE A 190 0.74 -18.27 9.22
CA PHE A 190 0.53 -17.89 7.84
C PHE A 190 1.84 -17.59 7.09
N ARG A 191 2.97 -17.63 7.77
CA ARG A 191 4.28 -17.31 7.19
C ARG A 191 4.73 -18.43 6.24
N PRO A 192 5.24 -18.10 5.05
CA PRO A 192 5.91 -19.08 4.20
C PRO A 192 7.27 -19.48 4.79
N ALA A 193 7.63 -20.75 4.68
CA ALA A 193 8.94 -21.26 5.10
C ALA A 193 10.06 -20.81 4.14
N GLY A 194 11.30 -20.77 4.63
CA GLY A 194 12.49 -20.48 3.82
C GLY A 194 12.83 -19.00 3.66
N TYR A 195 12.18 -18.13 4.42
CA TYR A 195 12.41 -16.68 4.39
C TYR A 195 12.90 -16.22 5.75
N GLU A 196 14.02 -16.71 6.26
CA GLU A 196 14.49 -16.35 7.62
C GLU A 196 15.29 -15.05 7.68
N THR A 197 15.90 -14.64 6.58
CA THR A 197 16.72 -13.42 6.50
C THR A 197 15.84 -12.17 6.56
N PHE A 198 16.18 -11.25 7.47
CA PHE A 198 15.58 -9.92 7.50
C PHE A 198 16.31 -8.98 6.55
N SER A 199 15.54 -8.12 5.86
CA SER A 199 16.04 -7.07 4.98
C SER A 199 15.11 -5.88 5.06
N TRP A 200 15.61 -4.68 4.79
CA TRP A 200 14.79 -3.47 4.75
C TRP A 200 14.56 -3.00 3.30
N PRO A 201 13.33 -2.60 2.93
CA PRO A 201 12.09 -2.63 3.73
C PRO A 201 11.63 -4.04 4.12
N LEU A 202 10.96 -4.23 5.26
CA LEU A 202 10.66 -5.59 5.79
C LEU A 202 9.76 -6.43 4.88
N ALA A 203 8.98 -5.82 3.98
CA ALA A 203 8.20 -6.55 2.99
C ALA A 203 9.06 -7.21 1.89
N SER A 204 10.29 -6.72 1.67
CA SER A 204 11.24 -7.29 0.72
C SER A 204 11.66 -8.72 1.07
N ARG A 205 11.55 -9.06 2.37
CA ARG A 205 11.72 -10.43 2.88
C ARG A 205 10.91 -11.46 2.10
N TRP A 206 9.76 -11.08 1.53
CA TRP A 206 8.86 -12.00 0.82
C TRP A 206 8.90 -11.87 -0.70
N SER A 207 9.89 -11.17 -1.27
CA SER A 207 9.97 -10.84 -2.71
C SER A 207 9.99 -12.05 -3.65
N GLY A 208 10.47 -13.21 -3.20
CA GLY A 208 10.45 -14.46 -3.95
C GLY A 208 9.20 -15.33 -3.76
N TYR A 209 8.28 -14.94 -2.87
CA TYR A 209 7.14 -15.79 -2.51
C TYR A 209 6.07 -15.83 -3.60
N ASN A 210 6.06 -16.91 -4.38
CA ASN A 210 5.06 -17.18 -5.39
C ASN A 210 4.27 -18.46 -5.07
N PRO A 211 3.05 -18.36 -4.51
CA PRO A 211 2.24 -19.52 -4.20
C PRO A 211 1.76 -20.22 -5.49
N SER A 212 2.03 -21.53 -5.64
CA SER A 212 1.69 -22.32 -6.83
C SER A 212 0.20 -22.20 -7.20
N GLY A 213 -0.10 -22.09 -8.49
CA GLY A 213 -1.46 -21.84 -9.00
C GLY A 213 -2.42 -23.04 -8.94
N SER A 214 -1.90 -24.26 -8.80
CA SER A 214 -2.65 -25.52 -8.94
C SER A 214 -3.59 -25.85 -7.76
N GLU A 215 -3.41 -25.25 -6.58
CA GLU A 215 -4.15 -25.62 -5.36
C GLU A 215 -5.06 -24.52 -4.82
N LYS A 216 -5.46 -23.53 -5.64
CA LYS A 216 -6.19 -22.35 -5.14
C LYS A 216 -7.42 -22.71 -4.30
N GLY A 217 -8.22 -23.69 -4.72
CA GLY A 217 -9.44 -24.12 -4.01
C GLY A 217 -9.16 -24.72 -2.62
N PRO A 218 -8.45 -25.88 -2.54
CA PRO A 218 -8.11 -26.51 -1.27
C PRO A 218 -7.33 -25.59 -0.33
N ARG A 219 -6.45 -24.76 -0.89
CA ARG A 219 -5.70 -23.76 -0.14
C ARG A 219 -6.64 -22.75 0.50
N VAL A 220 -7.55 -22.12 -0.25
CA VAL A 220 -8.53 -21.16 0.30
C VAL A 220 -9.34 -21.77 1.44
N GLN A 221 -9.80 -23.02 1.29
CA GLN A 221 -10.55 -23.72 2.34
C GLN A 221 -9.70 -23.93 3.60
N MET A 222 -8.44 -24.36 3.45
CA MET A 222 -7.50 -24.49 4.56
C MET A 222 -7.24 -23.15 5.26
N TRP A 223 -7.06 -22.06 4.51
CA TRP A 223 -6.87 -20.72 5.08
C TRP A 223 -8.10 -20.27 5.86
N ARG A 224 -9.31 -20.48 5.34
CA ARG A 224 -10.56 -20.17 6.05
C ARG A 224 -10.63 -20.91 7.38
N LEU A 225 -10.42 -22.22 7.37
CA LEU A 225 -10.45 -23.02 8.60
C LEU A 225 -9.43 -22.58 9.65
N ARG A 226 -8.22 -22.16 9.22
CA ARG A 226 -7.19 -21.64 10.14
C ARG A 226 -7.60 -20.30 10.74
N ILE A 227 -8.19 -19.43 9.94
CA ILE A 227 -8.70 -18.13 10.37
C ILE A 227 -9.87 -18.29 11.34
N ASP A 228 -10.82 -19.18 11.03
CA ASP A 228 -11.99 -19.45 11.88
C ASP A 228 -11.61 -20.02 13.25
N ARG A 229 -10.44 -20.67 13.35
CA ARG A 229 -9.91 -21.26 14.58
C ARG A 229 -8.89 -20.39 15.31
N LEU A 230 -8.60 -19.21 14.76
CA LEU A 230 -7.53 -18.35 15.24
C LEU A 230 -7.80 -17.89 16.68
N GLN A 231 -6.80 -18.05 17.53
CA GLN A 231 -6.86 -17.66 18.95
C GLN A 231 -6.12 -16.33 19.16
N ASP A 232 -6.54 -15.55 20.16
CA ASP A 232 -5.94 -14.25 20.48
C ASP A 232 -4.43 -14.33 20.73
N ARG A 233 -3.96 -15.43 21.33
CA ARG A 233 -2.53 -15.68 21.61
C ARG A 233 -1.67 -15.89 20.36
N GLU A 234 -2.28 -16.19 19.21
CA GLU A 234 -1.58 -16.42 17.95
C GLU A 234 -1.28 -15.10 17.21
N PHE A 235 -1.82 -13.97 17.70
CA PHE A 235 -1.54 -12.64 17.20
C PHE A 235 -0.34 -12.01 17.91
N ILE A 236 0.66 -11.58 17.13
CA ILE A 236 1.82 -10.86 17.66
C ILE A 236 1.55 -9.35 17.69
N TRP A 237 1.40 -8.79 18.89
CA TRP A 237 1.14 -7.36 19.09
C TRP A 237 2.34 -6.45 18.79
N MET A 238 3.57 -6.94 18.98
CA MET A 238 4.78 -6.13 18.77
C MET A 238 5.83 -6.90 17.93
N PRO A 239 5.57 -7.12 16.63
CA PRO A 239 6.38 -8.01 15.79
C PRO A 239 7.76 -7.45 15.43
N TYR A 240 8.01 -6.17 15.70
CA TYR A 240 9.21 -5.44 15.32
C TYR A 240 10.18 -5.18 16.48
N SER A 241 9.91 -5.76 17.65
CA SER A 241 10.70 -5.49 18.87
C SER A 241 12.01 -6.28 18.94
N SER A 242 12.23 -7.23 18.03
CA SER A 242 13.46 -8.03 18.02
C SER A 242 14.66 -7.15 17.63
N PRO A 243 15.82 -7.30 18.31
CA PRO A 243 17.06 -6.64 17.92
C PRO A 243 17.44 -6.88 16.45
N ASP A 244 17.23 -8.09 15.93
CA ASP A 244 17.56 -8.43 14.53
C ASP A 244 16.75 -7.59 13.53
N VAL A 245 15.52 -7.23 13.89
CA VAL A 245 14.66 -6.37 13.07
C VAL A 245 15.12 -4.91 13.16
N LEU A 246 15.43 -4.45 14.37
CA LEU A 246 15.89 -3.08 14.59
C LEU A 246 17.25 -2.80 13.93
N GLN A 247 18.10 -3.82 13.77
CA GLN A 247 19.38 -3.70 13.07
C GLN A 247 19.25 -3.49 11.57
N VAL A 248 18.19 -4.01 10.93
CA VAL A 248 18.01 -3.86 9.48
C VAL A 248 17.18 -2.64 9.11
N VAL A 249 16.31 -2.17 10.00
CA VAL A 249 15.42 -1.03 9.72
C VAL A 249 16.22 0.26 9.61
N HIS A 250 15.91 1.08 8.60
CA HIS A 250 16.57 2.36 8.39
C HIS A 250 16.44 3.27 9.63
N PRO A 251 17.53 3.92 10.10
CA PRO A 251 17.51 4.72 11.33
C PRO A 251 16.44 5.83 11.34
N GLU A 252 16.17 6.46 10.20
CA GLU A 252 15.11 7.49 10.11
C GLU A 252 13.73 6.96 10.51
N ALA A 253 13.42 5.70 10.19
CA ALA A 253 12.14 5.10 10.57
C ALA A 253 12.03 4.87 12.09
N LEU A 254 13.16 4.86 12.81
CA LEU A 254 13.25 4.70 14.26
C LEU A 254 13.28 6.05 15.01
N GLU A 255 13.25 7.17 14.31
CA GLU A 255 13.27 8.49 14.96
C GLU A 255 12.05 8.73 15.86
N HIS A 256 12.28 9.37 17.00
CA HIS A 256 11.24 9.68 17.99
C HIS A 256 10.08 10.48 17.42
N ARG A 257 10.32 11.37 16.44
CA ARG A 257 9.27 12.17 15.80
C ARG A 257 8.22 11.29 15.11
N HIS A 258 8.63 10.20 14.46
CA HIS A 258 7.72 9.26 13.82
C HIS A 258 7.00 8.40 14.87
N MET A 259 7.72 7.96 15.91
CA MET A 259 7.12 7.17 17.01
C MET A 259 6.03 7.93 17.78
N ALA A 260 6.19 9.24 17.97
CA ALA A 260 5.18 10.09 18.59
C ALA A 260 3.91 10.16 17.73
N LEU A 261 4.08 10.32 16.41
CA LEU A 261 2.96 10.28 15.48
C LEU A 261 2.22 8.96 15.59
N TRP A 262 2.90 7.80 15.69
CA TRP A 262 2.25 6.49 15.71
C TRP A 262 1.13 6.34 16.75
N ARG A 263 1.24 7.08 17.86
CA ARG A 263 0.31 7.10 18.99
C ARG A 263 -0.68 8.27 18.96
N SER A 264 -0.75 9.03 17.87
CA SER A 264 -1.66 10.17 17.74
C SER A 264 -2.98 9.75 17.11
N VAL A 265 -4.12 10.26 17.59
CA VAL A 265 -5.40 10.15 16.87
C VAL A 265 -5.47 11.28 15.84
N THR A 266 -5.43 10.94 14.55
CA THR A 266 -5.47 11.94 13.47
C THR A 266 -6.08 11.38 12.18
N SER A 267 -6.25 12.26 11.20
CA SER A 267 -6.76 11.92 9.87
C SER A 267 -5.63 11.46 8.94
N LEU A 268 -5.83 10.31 8.31
CA LEU A 268 -5.04 9.83 7.18
C LEU A 268 -5.68 10.35 5.89
N ILE A 269 -4.90 11.01 5.05
CA ILE A 269 -5.39 11.69 3.85
C ILE A 269 -4.75 11.08 2.60
N TYR A 270 -5.59 10.69 1.65
CA TYR A 270 -5.23 10.28 0.29
C TYR A 270 -6.23 10.84 -0.72
N PHE A 271 -5.91 11.97 -1.36
CA PHE A 271 -6.86 12.73 -2.20
C PHE A 271 -8.22 12.94 -1.49
N ALA A 272 -9.31 12.40 -2.06
CA ALA A 272 -10.66 12.49 -1.50
C ALA A 272 -10.94 11.43 -0.41
N VAL A 273 -9.99 10.54 -0.13
CA VAL A 273 -10.11 9.52 0.92
C VAL A 273 -9.56 10.10 2.22
N ILE A 274 -10.44 10.24 3.20
CA ILE A 274 -10.11 10.63 4.56
C ILE A 274 -10.54 9.48 5.47
N GLU A 275 -9.59 8.93 6.23
CA GLU A 275 -9.81 7.85 7.18
C GLU A 275 -9.22 8.24 8.54
N TRP A 276 -9.84 7.84 9.64
CA TRP A 276 -9.31 8.13 10.97
C TRP A 276 -8.31 7.05 11.43
N HIS A 277 -7.13 7.48 11.86
CA HIS A 277 -6.19 6.61 12.58
C HIS A 277 -6.56 6.59 14.07
N GLN A 278 -7.29 5.54 14.45
CA GLN A 278 -7.85 5.34 15.79
C GLN A 278 -6.95 4.45 16.66
N ILE A 279 -6.13 5.00 17.54
CA ILE A 279 -5.19 4.23 18.37
C ILE A 279 -5.87 3.39 19.45
N ASP A 280 -7.06 3.80 19.88
CA ASP A 280 -7.77 3.28 21.05
C ASP A 280 -8.13 1.79 20.92
N ARG A 281 -8.08 1.26 19.70
CA ARG A 281 -8.42 -0.13 19.36
C ARG A 281 -7.22 -1.08 19.33
N VAL A 282 -6.00 -0.57 19.50
CA VAL A 282 -4.74 -1.33 19.34
C VAL A 282 -3.66 -0.92 20.34
N LEU A 283 -4.06 -0.49 21.53
CA LEU A 283 -3.13 -0.05 22.57
C LEU A 283 -2.01 -1.09 22.89
N PRO A 284 -2.27 -2.41 22.84
CA PRO A 284 -1.21 -3.40 23.05
C PRO A 284 -0.09 -3.39 22.01
N GLN A 285 -0.30 -2.83 20.81
CA GLN A 285 0.80 -2.64 19.84
C GLN A 285 1.84 -1.62 20.30
N PHE A 286 1.48 -0.78 21.27
CA PHE A 286 2.34 0.27 21.82
C PHE A 286 2.70 -0.01 23.29
N GLY A 287 2.50 -1.24 23.76
CA GLY A 287 2.73 -1.63 25.16
C GLY A 287 1.62 -1.23 26.13
N GLY A 288 0.47 -0.75 25.65
CA GLY A 288 -0.69 -0.38 26.47
C GLY A 288 -1.68 -1.52 26.70
N VAL A 289 -2.64 -1.33 27.60
CA VAL A 289 -3.73 -2.28 27.85
C VAL A 289 -4.97 -1.90 27.04
N GLN A 290 -5.58 -2.85 26.36
CA GLN A 290 -6.81 -2.64 25.60
C GLN A 290 -8.01 -2.58 26.56
N PRO A 291 -8.77 -1.47 26.64
CA PRO A 291 -9.99 -1.43 27.44
C PRO A 291 -11.05 -2.36 26.86
N VAL A 292 -11.81 -3.03 27.73
CA VAL A 292 -12.94 -3.89 27.34
C VAL A 292 -13.97 -3.01 26.63
N ARG A 293 -14.37 -3.40 25.41
CA ARG A 293 -15.43 -2.67 24.69
C ARG A 293 -16.73 -2.78 25.49
N VAL A 294 -17.27 -1.65 25.94
CA VAL A 294 -18.67 -1.58 26.38
C VAL A 294 -19.51 -1.45 25.11
N PRO A 295 -20.44 -2.39 24.82
CA PRO A 295 -21.34 -2.26 23.67
C PRO A 295 -22.24 -1.02 23.82
N PRO A 296 -22.65 -0.38 22.70
CA PRO A 296 -23.72 0.61 22.73
C PRO A 296 -25.08 0.00 23.09
#